data_AF-A0A434AU69-F1
#
_entry.id   AF-A0A434AU69-F1
#
_cell.length_a   1.000
_cell.length_b   1.000
_cell.length_c   1.000
_cell.angle_alpha   90.00
_cell.angle_beta   90.00
_cell.angle_gamma   90.00
#
_symmetry.space_group_name_H-M   'P 1'
#
loop_
_entity.id
_entity.type
_entity.pdbx_description
1 polymer ?
#
loop_
_entity_poly.entity_id
_entity_poly.type
_entity_poly.pdbx_seq_one_letter_code
_entity_poly.pdbx_strand_id
1 'polypeptide(L)' 'MLMRNTKTDREFLYQYGLVKLVVLSDENIKILKNHLFHLKLNQDFIINTYNDVDELVSFINRNE' A
#
# COMPACT_ATOMS: atom_id res chain seq x y z
N MET A 1 15.85 -9.57 18.77
CA MET A 1 15.82 -9.70 17.29
C MET A 1 14.39 -10.02 16.90
N LEU A 2 13.56 -9.02 16.62
CA LEU A 2 12.15 -9.24 16.31
C LEU A 2 12.01 -9.62 14.84
N MET A 3 11.81 -10.91 14.56
CA MET A 3 11.26 -11.35 13.27
C MET A 3 9.87 -10.74 13.14
N ARG A 4 9.78 -9.56 12.50
CA ARG A 4 8.49 -8.98 12.11
C ARG A 4 7.81 -9.99 11.20
N ASN A 5 6.58 -10.36 11.54
CA ASN A 5 5.70 -11.17 10.71
C ASN A 5 5.30 -10.32 9.49
N THR A 6 6.22 -10.18 8.54
CA THR A 6 6.13 -9.25 7.39
C THR A 6 4.87 -9.43 6.53
N LYS A 7 4.21 -10.59 6.60
CA LYS A 7 2.91 -10.81 5.96
C LYS A 7 1.75 -10.15 6.71
N THR A 8 1.73 -10.25 8.03
CA THR A 8 0.70 -9.66 8.89
C THR A 8 0.76 -8.13 8.84
N ASP A 9 1.97 -7.56 8.89
CA ASP A 9 2.16 -6.10 8.77
C ASP A 9 1.64 -5.55 7.43
N ARG A 10 1.82 -6.27 6.32
CA ARG A 10 1.35 -5.84 4.99
C ARG A 10 -0.16 -5.91 4.81
N GLU A 11 -0.81 -6.88 5.45
CA GLU A 11 -2.26 -6.95 5.45
C GLU A 11 -2.86 -5.75 6.19
N PHE A 12 -2.29 -5.37 7.33
CA PHE A 12 -2.70 -4.15 8.05
C PHE A 12 -2.47 -2.87 7.24
N LEU A 13 -1.32 -2.74 6.56
CA LEU A 13 -1.03 -1.61 5.67
C LEU A 13 -1.99 -1.55 4.48
N TYR A 14 -2.38 -2.70 3.95
CA TYR A 14 -3.36 -2.79 2.87
C TYR A 14 -4.75 -2.37 3.33
N GLN A 15 -5.22 -2.88 4.48
CA GLN A 15 -6.49 -2.46 5.07
C GLN A 15 -6.48 -0.96 5.40
N TYR A 16 -5.38 -0.44 5.92
CA TYR A 16 -5.21 0.99 6.18
C TYR A 16 -5.34 1.83 4.91
N GLY A 17 -4.68 1.41 3.82
CA GLY A 17 -4.77 2.09 2.53
C GLY A 17 -6.19 2.07 1.96
N LEU A 18 -6.90 0.94 2.06
CA LEU A 18 -8.28 0.82 1.60
C LEU A 18 -9.22 1.80 2.30
N VAL A 19 -9.07 1.98 3.62
CA VAL A 19 -9.90 2.92 4.40
C VAL A 19 -9.65 4.38 4.02
N LYS A 20 -8.45 4.70 3.49
CA LYS A 20 -8.03 6.06 3.16
C LYS A 20 -8.30 6.47 1.70
N LEU A 21 -8.62 5.51 0.83
CA LEU A 21 -9.01 5.80 -0.54
C LEU A 21 -10.33 6.57 -0.55
N VAL A 22 -10.38 7.66 -1.30
CA VAL A 22 -11.62 8.46 -1.45
C VAL A 22 -12.63 7.69 -2.29
N VAL A 23 -12.18 7.02 -3.35
CA VAL A 23 -13.00 6.14 -4.17
C VAL A 23 -12.45 4.72 -4.16
N LEU A 24 -13.29 3.79 -3.74
CA LEU A 24 -13.02 2.36 -3.77
C LEU A 24 -13.32 1.77 -5.15
N SER A 25 -12.60 2.21 -6.17
CA SER A 25 -12.68 1.64 -7.53
C SER A 25 -11.76 0.42 -7.66
N ASP A 26 -12.12 -0.51 -8.55
CA ASP A 26 -11.27 -1.68 -8.85
C ASP A 26 -9.87 -1.26 -9.33
N GLU A 27 -9.75 -0.12 -10.01
CA GLU A 27 -8.48 0.45 -10.46
C GLU A 27 -7.62 0.93 -9.29
N ASN A 28 -8.19 1.72 -8.38
CA ASN A 28 -7.49 2.22 -7.19
C ASN A 28 -7.03 1.08 -6.28
N ILE A 29 -7.89 0.08 -6.09
CA ILE A 29 -7.59 -1.13 -5.32
C ILE A 29 -6.44 -1.91 -5.98
N LYS A 30 -6.46 -2.04 -7.32
CA LYS A 30 -5.39 -2.71 -8.07
C LYS A 30 -4.06 -1.96 -7.95
N ILE A 31 -4.05 -0.63 -8.04
CA ILE A 31 -2.84 0.19 -7.87
C ILE A 31 -2.29 0.03 -6.45
N LEU A 32 -3.14 0.14 -5.43
CA LEU A 32 -2.77 -0.02 -4.01
C LEU A 32 -2.16 -1.41 -3.76
N LYS A 33 -2.84 -2.48 -4.21
CA LYS A 33 -2.37 -3.86 -4.06
C LYS A 33 -1.06 -4.10 -4.80
N ASN A 34 -0.90 -3.54 -6.00
CA ASN A 34 0.31 -3.73 -6.80
C ASN A 34 1.53 -3.09 -6.12
N HIS A 35 1.38 -1.90 -5.55
CA HIS A 35 2.46 -1.22 -4.85
C HIS A 35 2.79 -1.86 -3.49
N LEU A 36 1.80 -2.38 -2.77
CA LEU A 36 2.02 -3.05 -1.48
C LEU A 36 2.59 -4.47 -1.60
N PHE A 37 2.21 -5.22 -2.64
CA PHE A 37 2.53 -6.65 -2.73
C PHE A 37 3.42 -7.04 -3.91
N HIS A 38 3.47 -6.27 -5.01
CA HIS A 38 4.16 -6.66 -6.25
C HIS A 38 5.37 -5.79 -6.62
N LEU A 39 5.71 -4.73 -5.88
CA LEU A 39 6.97 -3.97 -6.02
C LEU A 39 8.24 -4.75 -5.60
N LYS A 40 8.23 -6.08 -5.74
CA LYS A 40 9.34 -6.97 -5.38
C LYS A 40 10.36 -7.18 -6.51
N LEU A 41 10.15 -6.57 -7.69
CA LEU A 41 10.95 -6.85 -8.88
C LEU A 41 12.07 -5.82 -9.17
N ASN A 42 11.97 -4.58 -8.70
CA ASN A 42 13.04 -3.58 -8.82
C ASN A 42 13.26 -2.93 -7.45
N GLN A 43 14.49 -2.97 -6.96
CA GLN A 43 14.91 -2.92 -5.55
C GLN A 43 14.60 -1.65 -4.70
N ASP A 44 13.67 -0.76 -5.04
CA ASP A 44 13.70 0.60 -4.43
C ASP A 44 12.46 1.10 -3.68
N PHE A 45 11.30 0.46 -3.72
CA PHE A 45 10.14 0.95 -2.93
C PHE A 45 9.45 -0.18 -2.17
N ILE A 46 9.96 -0.47 -0.97
CA ILE A 46 9.28 -1.36 -0.05
C ILE A 46 8.37 -0.51 0.85
N ILE A 47 7.10 -0.39 0.47
CA ILE A 47 6.06 0.17 1.34
C ILE A 47 5.98 -0.71 2.59
N ASN A 48 6.55 -0.23 3.68
CA ASN A 48 6.65 -0.94 4.95
C ASN A 48 6.07 -0.14 6.12
N THR A 49 5.65 1.09 5.86
CA THR A 49 5.15 2.01 6.88
C THR A 49 3.80 2.58 6.48
N TYR A 50 3.04 3.01 7.48
CA TYR A 50 1.77 3.71 7.27
C TYR A 50 1.96 5.01 6.47
N ASN A 51 3.10 5.71 6.65
CA ASN A 51 3.43 6.91 5.90
C ASN A 51 3.56 6.64 4.39
N ASP A 52 4.26 5.57 4.01
CA ASP A 52 4.40 5.18 2.60
C ASP A 52 3.03 4.89 1.97
N VAL A 53 2.10 4.31 2.77
CA VAL A 53 0.72 4.08 2.34
C VAL A 53 -0.04 5.40 2.21
N ASP A 54 0.10 6.34 3.15
CA ASP A 54 -0.53 7.66 3.06
C ASP A 54 -0.05 8.44 1.83
N GLU A 55 1.23 8.36 1.47
CA GLU A 55 1.78 8.97 0.25
C GLU A 55 1.17 8.34 -1.01
N LEU A 56 1.11 7.00 -1.06
CA LEU A 56 0.51 6.27 -2.17
C LEU A 56 -0.97 6.58 -2.32
N VAL A 57 -1.74 6.57 -1.23
CA VAL A 57 -3.16 6.88 -1.25
C VAL A 57 -3.39 8.34 -1.65
N SER A 58 -2.56 9.26 -1.18
CA SER A 58 -2.61 10.66 -1.59
C SER A 58 -2.33 10.82 -3.09
N PHE A 59 -1.40 10.04 -3.64
CA PHE A 59 -1.16 10.00 -5.09
C PHE A 59 -2.40 9.48 -5.84
N ILE A 60 -2.97 8.35 -5.42
CA ILE A 60 -4.15 7.76 -6.08
C ILE A 60 -5.32 8.76 -6.06
N ASN A 61 -5.63 9.32 -4.90
CA ASN A 61 -6.74 10.27 -4.73
C ASN A 61 -6.56 11.58 -5.51
N ARG A 62 -5.33 11.95 -5.90
CA ARG A 62 -5.05 13.15 -6.71
C ARG A 62 -5.10 12.90 -8.23
N ASN A 63 -5.08 11.64 -8.65
CA ASN A 63 -5.06 11.25 -10.07
C ASN A 63 -6.43 10.72 -10.55
N GLU A 64 -7.46 10.79 -9.72
CA GLU A 64 -8.88 10.73 -10.14
C GLU A 64 -9.37 12.09 -10.63
#